data_AF-A0A972RGX7-F1
#
_entry.id   AF-A0A972RGX7-F1
#
_cell.length_a   1.000
_cell.length_b   1.000
_cell.length_c   1.000
_cell.angle_alpha   90.00
_cell.angle_beta   90.00
_cell.angle_gamma   90.00
#
_symmetry.space_group_name_H-M   'P 1'
#
loop_
_entity.id
_entity.type
_entity.pdbx_description
1 polymer ?
#
loop_
_entity_poly.entity_id
_entity_poly.type
_entity_poly.pdbx_seq_one_letter_code
_entity_poly.pdbx_strand_id
1 'polypeptide(L)'
;QQKMAVFRRVFEDDGSPKITSEHFSTNKEEPLKGELASFISSIQTGDRPKVSGEDGQRALDVALQIVDLIKESTEDPLMKEVPIKS
;
A
#
# COMPACT_ATOMS: atom_id res chain seq x y z
N GLN A 1 -10.33 9.75 -12.46
CA GLN A 1 -10.18 8.32 -12.81
C GLN A 1 -8.83 7.91 -12.24
N GLN A 2 -8.77 6.91 -11.38
CA GLN A 2 -7.48 6.41 -10.90
C GLN A 2 -6.90 5.51 -12.01
N LYS A 3 -5.69 5.82 -12.45
CA LYS A 3 -4.97 5.03 -13.46
C LYS A 3 -3.94 4.21 -12.71
N MET A 4 -4.09 2.89 -12.73
CA MET A 4 -3.06 1.98 -12.23
C MET A 4 -2.17 1.58 -13.40
N ALA A 5 -0.87 1.55 -13.15
CA ALA A 5 0.11 1.00 -14.08
C ALA A 5 0.98 -0.02 -13.35
N VAL A 6 1.09 -1.22 -13.91
CA VAL A 6 2.01 -2.25 -13.42
C VAL A 6 3.23 -2.22 -14.32
N PHE A 7 4.40 -2.00 -13.71
CA PHE A 7 5.68 -2.07 -14.40
C PHE A 7 6.36 -3.39 -14.05
N ARG A 8 6.78 -4.14 -15.07
CA ARG A 8 7.52 -5.39 -14.90
C ARG A 8 8.86 -5.29 -15.62
N ARG A 9 9.93 -5.68 -14.93
CA ARG A 9 11.23 -5.92 -15.57
C ARG A 9 11.21 -7.31 -16.18
N VAL A 10 11.48 -7.40 -17.46
CA VAL A 10 11.69 -8.63 -18.23
C VAL A 10 13.10 -8.60 -18.82
N PHE A 11 13.63 -9.76 -19.17
CA PHE A 11 14.89 -9.87 -19.90
C PHE A 11 14.59 -10.32 -21.33
N GLU A 12 15.22 -9.69 -22.32
CA GLU A 12 15.13 -10.13 -23.71
C GLU A 12 16.06 -11.34 -23.95
N ASP A 13 15.95 -11.99 -25.11
CA ASP A 13 16.72 -13.19 -25.44
C ASP A 13 18.23 -12.96 -25.45
N ASP A 14 18.66 -11.71 -25.66
CA ASP A 14 20.06 -11.27 -25.59
C ASP A 14 20.55 -10.97 -24.16
N GLY A 15 19.69 -11.17 -23.15
CA GLY A 15 19.97 -10.93 -21.74
C GLY A 15 19.86 -9.46 -21.31
N SER A 16 19.49 -8.55 -22.21
CA SER A 16 19.30 -7.14 -21.88
C SER A 16 18.00 -6.92 -21.08
N PRO A 17 18.00 -6.04 -20.06
CA PRO A 17 16.81 -5.76 -19.27
C PRO A 17 15.86 -4.79 -19.98
N LYS A 18 14.57 -5.09 -19.97
CA LYS A 18 13.49 -4.24 -20.49
C LYS A 18 12.38 -4.03 -19.47
N ILE A 19 11.79 -2.84 -19.46
CA ILE A 19 10.61 -2.55 -18.64
C ILE A 19 9.37 -2.58 -19.54
N THR A 20 8.40 -3.41 -19.18
CA THR A 20 7.06 -3.42 -19.80
C THR A 20 6.05 -2.78 -18.87
N SER A 21 5.09 -2.03 -19.42
CA SER A 21 4.00 -1.43 -18.65
C SER A 21 2.64 -1.94 -19.12
N GLU A 22 1.76 -2.23 -18.16
CA GLU A 22 0.36 -2.57 -18.40
C GLU A 22 -0.53 -1.56 -17.64
N HIS A 23 -1.48 -0.96 -18.34
CA HIS A 23 -2.34 0.09 -17.80
C HIS A 23 -3.75 -0.43 -17.58
N PHE A 24 -4.27 -0.24 -16.37
CA PHE A 24 -5.62 -0.65 -16.00
C PHE A 24 -6.49 0.56 -15.70
N SER A 25 -7.69 0.56 -16.27
CA SER A 25 -8.77 1.45 -15.87
C SER A 25 -9.54 0.80 -14.72
N THR A 26 -9.53 1.42 -13.54
CA THR A 26 -10.36 0.96 -12.42
C THR A 26 -11.73 1.62 -12.46
N ASN A 27 -12.78 0.86 -12.11
CA ASN A 27 -14.12 1.40 -11.97
C ASN A 27 -14.15 2.43 -10.84
N LYS A 28 -14.70 3.59 -11.15
CA LYS A 28 -14.72 4.78 -10.31
C LYS A 28 -15.92 4.77 -9.37
N GLU A 29 -16.08 3.73 -8.55
CA GLU A 29 -16.81 3.98 -7.30
C GLU A 29 -15.88 4.85 -6.44
N GLU A 30 -16.38 6.02 -6.06
CA GLU A 30 -15.67 6.90 -5.14
C GLU A 30 -15.51 6.15 -3.81
N PRO A 31 -14.28 5.80 -3.38
CA PRO A 31 -14.08 4.87 -2.27
C PRO A 31 -14.80 5.31 -1.00
N LEU A 32 -14.70 6.61 -0.67
CA LEU A 32 -15.38 7.20 0.49
C LEU A 32 -16.92 7.07 0.39
N LYS A 33 -17.50 7.23 -0.81
CA LYS A 33 -18.94 7.07 -1.01
C LYS A 33 -19.38 5.63 -0.75
N GLY A 34 -18.60 4.65 -1.22
CA GLY A 34 -18.85 3.23 -0.97
C GLY A 34 -18.74 2.89 0.52
N GLU A 35 -17.73 3.42 1.21
CA GLU A 35 -17.54 3.25 2.65
C GLU A 35 -18.71 3.82 3.46
N LEU A 36 -19.14 5.05 3.16
CA LEU A 36 -20.28 5.68 3.83
C LEU A 36 -21.59 4.92 3.59
N ALA A 37 -21.82 4.44 2.37
CA ALA A 37 -22.99 3.61 2.07
C ALA A 37 -22.99 2.29 2.86
N SER A 38 -21.83 1.63 2.94
CA SER A 38 -21.66 0.40 3.73
C SER A 38 -21.88 0.64 5.23
N PHE A 39 -21.41 1.77 5.75
CA PHE A 39 -21.60 2.16 7.15
C PHE A 39 -23.09 2.37 7.48
N ILE A 40 -23.78 3.17 6.67
CA ILE A 40 -25.22 3.43 6.85
C ILE A 40 -26.02 2.12 6.77
N SER A 41 -25.72 1.26 5.80
CA SER A 41 -26.38 -0.04 5.65
C SER A 41 -26.23 -0.90 6.91
N SER A 42 -25.04 -0.97 7.50
CA SER A 42 -24.77 -1.75 8.71
C SER A 42 -25.59 -1.22 9.90
N ILE A 43 -25.75 0.10 10.03
CA ILE A 43 -26.59 0.71 11.07
C ILE A 43 -28.07 0.40 10.84
N GLN A 44 -28.55 0.53 9.61
CA GLN A 44 -29.96 0.33 9.29
C GLN A 44 -30.41 -1.12 9.47
N THR A 45 -29.54 -2.07 9.16
CA THR A 45 -29.82 -3.51 9.23
C THR A 45 -29.49 -4.11 10.61
N GLY A 46 -28.60 -3.46 11.37
CA GLY A 46 -28.00 -4.05 12.56
C GLY A 46 -26.99 -5.16 12.26
N ASP A 47 -26.65 -5.37 10.98
CA ASP A 47 -25.66 -6.36 10.58
C ASP A 47 -24.25 -5.94 11.03
N ARG A 48 -23.40 -6.93 11.28
CA ARG A 48 -22.01 -6.68 11.63
C ARG A 48 -21.32 -5.97 10.45
N PRO A 49 -20.68 -4.80 10.67
CA PRO A 49 -19.96 -4.12 9.60
C PRO A 49 -18.83 -5.00 9.08
N LYS A 50 -18.55 -4.89 7.77
CA LYS A 50 -17.49 -5.66 7.10
C LYS A 50 -16.13 -5.51 7.79
N VAL A 51 -15.88 -4.35 8.40
CA VAL A 51 -14.72 -4.09 9.25
C VAL A 51 -15.25 -3.51 10.55
N SER A 52 -15.05 -4.21 11.67
CA SER A 52 -15.46 -3.70 12.99
C SER A 52 -14.43 -2.71 13.57
N GLY A 53 -14.79 -2.06 14.68
CA GLY A 53 -13.85 -1.18 15.39
C GLY A 53 -12.61 -1.94 15.88
N GLU A 54 -12.78 -3.17 16.36
CA GLU A 54 -11.69 -4.03 16.80
C GLU A 54 -10.81 -4.47 15.63
N ASP A 55 -11.39 -4.74 14.46
CA ASP A 55 -10.62 -5.03 13.24
C ASP A 55 -9.77 -3.82 12.85
N GLY A 56 -10.35 -2.61 12.90
CA GLY A 56 -9.65 -1.35 12.65
C GLY A 56 -8.52 -1.08 13.64
N GLN A 57 -8.73 -1.35 14.93
CA GLN A 57 -7.71 -1.21 15.96
C GLN A 57 -6.52 -2.14 15.68
N ARG A 58 -6.77 -3.43 15.43
CA ARG A 58 -5.69 -4.39 15.13
C ARG A 58 -4.92 -4.01 13.87
N ALA A 59 -5.60 -3.51 12.84
CA ALA A 59 -4.94 -3.03 11.63
C ALA A 59 -4.05 -1.81 11.91
N LEU A 60 -4.52 -0.88 12.74
CA LEU A 60 -3.73 0.28 13.17
C LEU A 60 -2.49 -0.12 13.96
N ASP A 61 -2.62 -1.07 14.89
CA ASP A 61 -1.49 -1.58 15.69
C ASP A 61 -0.37 -2.14 14.81
N VAL A 62 -0.73 -2.92 13.79
CA VAL A 62 0.23 -3.45 12.81
C VAL A 62 0.88 -2.34 11.99
N ALA A 63 0.09 -1.35 11.56
CA ALA A 63 0.63 -0.22 10.80
C ALA A 63 1.66 0.57 11.63
N LEU A 64 1.40 0.79 12.93
CA LEU A 64 2.34 1.45 13.83
C LEU A 64 3.62 0.64 14.02
N GLN A 65 3.52 -0.69 14.20
CA GLN A 65 4.70 -1.56 14.28
C GLN A 65 5.59 -1.47 13.04
N ILE A 66 4.99 -1.42 11.84
CA ILE A 66 5.74 -1.25 10.59
C ILE A 66 6.46 0.11 10.57
N VAL A 67 5.77 1.18 10.97
CA VAL A 67 6.35 2.53 11.03
C VAL A 67 7.54 2.56 11.98
N ASP A 68 7.44 1.91 13.14
CA ASP A 68 8.52 1.86 14.11
C ASP A 68 9.72 1.04 13.61
N LEU A 69 9.48 -0.12 12.99
CA LEU A 69 10.54 -0.92 12.36
C LEU A 69 11.27 -0.16 11.25
N ILE A 70 10.55 0.61 10.44
CA ILE A 70 11.16 1.46 9.41
C ILE A 70 12.07 2.50 10.05
N LYS A 71 11.63 3.18 11.11
CA LYS A 71 12.46 4.17 11.82
C LYS A 71 13.73 3.53 12.39
N GLU A 72 13.60 2.40 13.08
CA GLU A 72 14.74 1.65 13.63
C GLU A 72 15.74 1.25 12.53
N SER A 73 15.24 0.80 11.38
CA SER A 73 16.11 0.43 10.24
C SER A 73 16.82 1.61 9.57
N THR A 74 16.25 2.82 9.66
CA THR A 74 16.81 4.03 9.04
C THR A 74 17.77 4.76 9.98
N GLU A 75 17.71 4.48 11.29
CA GLU A 75 18.59 5.02 12.33
C GLU A 75 19.85 4.16 12.58
N ASP A 76 20.18 3.19 11.70
CA ASP A 76 21.42 2.41 11.78
C ASP A 76 22.66 3.32 11.69
N PRO A 77 23.49 3.41 12.76
CA PRO A 77 24.71 4.22 12.78
C PRO A 77 25.75 3.82 11.72
N LEU A 78 25.66 2.63 11.13
CA LEU A 78 26.60 2.13 10.12
C LEU A 78 26.37 2.71 8.70
N MET A 79 25.31 3.51 8.49
CA MET A 79 25.07 4.26 7.25
C MET A 79 25.73 5.67 7.25
N LYS A 80 26.53 6.02 8.28
CA LYS A 80 27.32 7.26 8.27
C LYS A 80 28.73 7.01 7.71
N GLU A 81 28.91 7.51 6.49
CA GLU A 81 30.16 7.75 5.77
C GLU A 81 30.97 6.52 5.30
N VAL A 82 30.80 6.18 4.02
CA VAL A 82 31.89 5.60 3.24
C VAL A 82 32.65 6.77 2.60
N PRO A 83 33.89 7.08 3.01
CA PRO A 83 34.65 8.15 2.37
C PRO A 83 35.02 7.69 0.96
N ILE A 84 34.45 8.35 -0.04
CA ILE A 84 34.92 8.24 -1.43
C ILE A 84 36.30 8.89 -1.45
N LYS A 85 37.36 8.07 -1.35
CA LYS A 85 38.73 8.54 -1.54
C LYS A 85 38.91 8.96 -2.99
N SER A 86 39.12 10.25 -3.20
CA SER A 86 39.74 10.83 -4.41
C SER A 86 41.26 10.68 -4.35
#